data_AF-A0A6I5RAY0-F1
#
_entry.id   AF-A0A6I5RAY0-F1
#
_cell.length_a   1.000
_cell.length_b   1.000
_cell.length_c   1.000
_cell.angle_alpha   90.00
_cell.angle_beta   90.00
_cell.angle_gamma   90.00
#
_symmetry.space_group_name_H-M   'P 1'
#
loop_
_entity.id
_entity.type
_entity.pdbx_description
1 polymer ?
#
loop_
_entity_poly.entity_id
_entity_poly.type
_entity_poly.pdbx_seq_one_letter_code
_entity_poly.pdbx_strand_id
1 'polypeptide(L)'
;MVTLSRFWSAAVVSASLFVGVSPAEAQAPGLYYSWRSINTDTVGCIDRATTALNTQELENIQVEGNSISGTTENATAVFVCLEDADTTTVMIMVSSVDDENAFALRESLKGAF
;
A
#
# COMPACT_ATOMS: atom_id res chain seq x y z
N MET A 1 68.82 -46.93 -11.65
CA MET A 1 68.03 -47.12 -10.42
C MET A 1 67.77 -45.72 -9.85
N VAL A 2 66.49 -45.33 -9.70
CA VAL A 2 65.94 -44.16 -8.96
C VAL A 2 66.20 -42.75 -9.56
N THR A 3 65.28 -41.81 -9.83
CA THR A 3 63.81 -41.74 -10.08
C THR A 3 63.51 -40.36 -10.70
N LEU A 4 62.50 -40.31 -11.58
CA LEU A 4 61.87 -39.11 -12.18
C LEU A 4 61.45 -38.05 -11.15
N SER A 5 61.82 -36.78 -11.38
CA SER A 5 61.30 -35.61 -10.69
C SER A 5 59.96 -35.16 -11.30
N ARG A 6 58.85 -35.52 -10.63
CA ARG A 6 57.54 -34.92 -10.85
C ARG A 6 57.23 -34.02 -9.65
N PHE A 7 57.37 -32.71 -9.81
CA PHE A 7 56.83 -31.75 -8.84
C PHE A 7 55.51 -31.20 -9.36
N TRP A 8 54.48 -31.52 -8.58
CA TRP A 8 53.07 -31.28 -8.78
C TRP A 8 52.70 -29.81 -8.91
N SER A 9 51.77 -29.55 -9.83
CA SER A 9 50.90 -28.38 -9.87
C SER A 9 50.05 -28.31 -8.60
N ALA A 10 50.16 -27.22 -7.84
CA ALA A 10 49.15 -26.85 -6.85
C ALA A 10 48.38 -25.64 -7.39
N ALA A 11 47.32 -25.91 -8.17
CA ALA A 11 46.34 -24.90 -8.52
C ALA A 11 45.45 -24.66 -7.29
N VAL A 12 45.69 -23.55 -6.59
CA VAL A 12 44.79 -23.07 -5.53
C VAL A 12 43.54 -22.52 -6.22
N VAL A 13 42.49 -23.34 -6.30
CA VAL A 13 41.15 -22.89 -6.69
C VAL A 13 40.53 -22.20 -5.49
N SER A 14 40.79 -20.90 -5.35
CA SER A 14 40.00 -20.03 -4.48
C SER A 14 38.63 -19.81 -5.14
N ALA A 15 37.69 -20.69 -4.83
CA ALA A 15 36.29 -20.53 -5.20
C ALA A 15 35.68 -19.39 -4.37
N SER A 16 35.67 -18.19 -4.96
CA SER A 16 35.01 -17.02 -4.40
C SER A 16 33.51 -17.29 -4.24
N LEU A 17 33.06 -17.38 -2.99
CA LEU A 17 31.65 -17.32 -2.60
C LEU A 17 31.10 -15.92 -2.89
N PHE A 18 30.77 -15.64 -4.15
CA PHE A 18 29.82 -14.58 -4.49
C PHE A 18 28.43 -15.20 -4.48
N VAL A 19 27.92 -15.49 -3.28
CA VAL A 19 26.48 -15.65 -3.10
C VAL A 19 25.91 -14.26 -3.29
N GLY A 20 25.33 -14.03 -4.47
CA GLY A 20 24.59 -12.82 -4.79
C GLY A 20 23.45 -12.66 -3.81
N VAL A 21 23.68 -11.91 -2.75
CA VAL A 21 22.62 -11.39 -1.90
C VAL A 21 21.97 -10.29 -2.72
N SER A 22 20.91 -10.63 -3.45
CA SER A 22 20.04 -9.60 -4.02
C SER A 22 19.61 -8.70 -2.86
N PRO A 23 19.75 -7.36 -2.98
CA PRO A 23 19.23 -6.49 -1.95
C PRO A 23 17.74 -6.79 -1.82
N ALA A 24 17.29 -7.07 -0.60
CA ALA A 24 15.86 -7.05 -0.31
C ALA A 24 15.41 -5.61 -0.53
N GLU A 25 14.79 -5.32 -1.66
CA GLU A 25 14.14 -4.03 -1.88
C GLU A 25 13.02 -3.94 -0.85
N ALA A 26 13.25 -3.12 0.18
CA ALA A 26 12.20 -2.75 1.11
C ALA A 26 11.14 -2.02 0.27
N GLN A 27 10.01 -2.69 0.03
CA GLN A 27 8.90 -2.11 -0.70
C GLN A 27 8.45 -0.87 0.05
N ALA A 28 8.50 0.29 -0.62
CA ALA A 28 8.12 1.55 0.00
C ALA A 28 6.60 1.51 0.28
N PRO A 29 6.14 2.03 1.43
CA PRO A 29 4.72 2.11 1.72
C PRO A 29 4.03 2.98 0.67
N GLY A 30 2.89 2.52 0.18
CA GLY A 30 2.06 3.25 -0.77
C GLY A 30 1.17 4.27 -0.07
N LEU A 31 1.05 5.46 -0.66
CA LEU A 31 0.07 6.47 -0.27
C LEU A 31 -0.58 7.04 -1.53
N TYR A 32 -1.87 6.77 -1.70
CA TYR A 32 -2.64 7.25 -2.84
C TYR A 32 -3.83 8.08 -2.39
N TYR A 33 -4.15 9.08 -3.20
CA TYR A 33 -5.30 9.95 -2.96
C TYR A 33 -6.11 10.17 -4.24
N SER A 34 -7.39 10.51 -4.07
CA SER A 34 -8.25 11.01 -5.13
C SER A 34 -9.40 11.81 -4.57
N TRP A 35 -10.09 12.55 -5.44
CA TRP A 35 -11.28 13.29 -5.07
C TRP A 35 -12.41 13.09 -6.07
N ARG A 36 -13.64 13.23 -5.59
CA ARG A 36 -14.87 13.23 -6.38
C ARG A 36 -15.81 14.30 -5.84
N SER A 37 -16.51 14.98 -6.73
CA SER A 37 -17.60 15.88 -6.36
C SER A 37 -18.92 15.16 -6.58
N ILE A 38 -19.77 15.13 -5.57
CA ILE A 38 -21.06 14.44 -5.58
C ILE A 38 -22.16 15.35 -5.05
N ASN A 39 -23.39 15.15 -5.53
CA ASN A 39 -24.55 15.89 -5.08
C ASN A 39 -25.16 15.21 -3.83
N THR A 40 -24.62 15.53 -2.67
CA THR A 40 -25.07 15.07 -1.34
C THR A 40 -24.56 16.06 -0.28
N ASP A 41 -25.08 15.96 0.94
CA ASP A 41 -24.58 16.69 2.11
C ASP A 41 -23.49 15.89 2.85
N THR A 42 -22.89 16.49 3.87
CA THR A 42 -21.86 15.80 4.67
C THR A 42 -22.35 14.46 5.24
N VAL A 43 -23.60 14.37 5.71
CA VAL A 43 -24.16 13.16 6.32
C VAL A 43 -24.25 12.03 5.29
N GLY A 44 -24.83 12.29 4.12
CA GLY A 44 -24.94 11.30 3.04
C GLY A 44 -23.57 10.87 2.49
N CYS A 45 -22.59 11.78 2.47
CA CYS A 45 -21.21 11.44 2.13
C CYS A 45 -20.59 10.45 3.16
N ILE A 46 -20.76 10.71 4.46
CA ILE A 46 -20.26 9.84 5.53
C ILE A 46 -20.97 8.47 5.52
N ASP A 47 -22.27 8.41 5.28
CA ASP A 47 -23.02 7.14 5.19
C ASP A 47 -22.52 6.28 4.01
N ARG A 48 -22.28 6.91 2.86
CA ARG A 48 -21.73 6.23 1.69
C ARG A 48 -20.29 5.78 1.92
N ALA A 49 -19.46 6.60 2.55
CA ALA A 49 -18.10 6.24 2.93
C ALA A 49 -18.07 5.07 3.93
N THR A 50 -18.97 5.08 4.93
CA THR A 50 -19.15 3.98 5.89
C THR A 50 -19.50 2.68 5.17
N THR A 51 -20.42 2.75 4.20
CA THR A 51 -20.78 1.58 3.38
C THR A 51 -19.60 1.08 2.56
N ALA A 52 -18.83 1.99 1.96
CA ALA A 52 -17.65 1.64 1.17
C ALA A 52 -16.57 0.96 2.03
N LEU A 53 -16.28 1.49 3.23
CA LEU A 53 -15.35 0.89 4.18
C LEU A 53 -15.78 -0.51 4.60
N ASN A 54 -17.05 -0.70 4.97
CA ASN A 54 -17.58 -2.02 5.33
C ASN A 54 -17.53 -3.01 4.15
N THR A 55 -17.81 -2.54 2.93
CA THR A 55 -17.76 -3.38 1.71
C THR A 55 -16.35 -3.86 1.41
N GLN A 56 -15.34 -3.06 1.75
CA GLN A 56 -13.93 -3.42 1.63
C GLN A 56 -13.38 -4.08 2.90
N GLU A 57 -14.25 -4.46 3.83
CA GLU A 57 -13.91 -5.17 5.06
C GLU A 57 -12.90 -4.40 5.94
N LEU A 58 -12.93 -3.06 5.90
CA LEU A 58 -12.16 -2.24 6.83
C LEU A 58 -12.85 -2.21 8.18
N GLU A 59 -12.04 -2.37 9.22
CA GLU A 59 -12.46 -2.39 10.62
C GLU A 59 -12.10 -1.07 11.31
N ASN A 60 -12.39 -0.98 12.61
CA ASN A 60 -12.11 0.19 13.46
C ASN A 60 -12.60 1.50 12.82
N ILE A 61 -13.81 1.47 12.26
CA ILE A 61 -14.38 2.63 11.58
C ILE A 61 -14.60 3.74 12.61
N GLN A 62 -13.96 4.89 12.40
CA GLN A 62 -14.08 6.07 13.25
C GLN A 62 -14.55 7.25 12.43
N VAL A 63 -15.49 8.03 12.98
CA VAL A 63 -15.99 9.27 12.39
C VAL A 63 -15.54 10.43 13.26
N GLU A 64 -14.90 11.43 12.66
CA GLU A 64 -14.47 12.65 13.32
C GLU A 64 -14.88 13.86 12.48
N GLY A 65 -15.93 14.56 12.91
CA GLY A 65 -16.47 15.71 12.19
C GLY A 65 -16.94 15.32 10.79
N ASN A 66 -16.26 15.83 9.77
CA ASN A 66 -16.53 15.56 8.36
C ASN A 66 -15.59 14.51 7.75
N SER A 67 -14.82 13.80 8.58
CA SER A 67 -13.93 12.73 8.15
C SER A 67 -14.38 11.39 8.72
N ILE A 68 -14.10 10.33 7.97
CA ILE A 68 -14.29 8.96 8.40
C ILE A 68 -13.10 8.12 7.95
N SER A 69 -12.59 7.27 8.85
CA SER A 69 -11.46 6.39 8.58
C SER A 69 -11.79 4.95 8.93
N GLY A 70 -11.16 4.02 8.23
CA GLY A 70 -11.15 2.59 8.58
C GLY A 70 -9.77 2.00 8.35
N THR A 71 -9.51 0.86 8.97
CA THR A 71 -8.20 0.19 8.93
C THR A 71 -8.34 -1.29 8.66
N THR A 72 -7.36 -1.86 7.97
CA THR A 72 -7.05 -3.30 8.05
C THR A 72 -5.74 -3.47 8.82
N GLU A 73 -5.24 -4.71 8.94
CA GLU A 73 -3.90 -4.96 9.50
C GLU A 73 -2.79 -4.17 8.78
N ASN A 74 -2.94 -3.96 7.47
CA ASN A 74 -1.87 -3.46 6.60
C ASN A 74 -2.20 -2.15 5.89
N ALA A 75 -3.42 -1.62 6.05
CA ALA A 75 -3.87 -0.43 5.34
C ALA A 75 -4.73 0.49 6.22
N THR A 76 -4.72 1.78 5.90
CA THR A 76 -5.62 2.78 6.46
C THR A 76 -6.25 3.55 5.31
N ALA A 77 -7.58 3.66 5.32
CA ALA A 77 -8.33 4.50 4.41
C ALA A 77 -9.02 5.63 5.16
N VAL A 78 -9.03 6.81 4.58
CA VAL A 78 -9.65 8.01 5.12
C VAL A 78 -10.46 8.69 4.04
N PHE A 79 -11.69 9.02 4.36
CA PHE A 79 -12.55 9.91 3.59
C PHE A 79 -12.66 11.25 4.31
N VAL A 80 -12.65 12.35 3.55
CA VAL A 80 -12.95 13.69 4.05
C VAL A 80 -14.03 14.29 3.16
N CYS A 81 -15.19 14.57 3.74
CA CYS A 81 -16.34 15.14 3.07
C CYS A 81 -16.30 16.68 3.22
N LEU A 82 -16.00 17.38 2.13
CA LEU A 82 -15.90 18.83 2.09
C LEU A 82 -17.15 19.40 1.43
N GLU A 83 -18.08 19.90 2.23
CA GLU A 83 -19.32 20.52 1.75
C GLU A 83 -19.03 21.90 1.16
N ASP A 84 -19.55 22.13 -0.05
CA ASP A 84 -19.60 23.40 -0.75
C ASP A 84 -21.08 23.74 -1.04
N ALA A 85 -21.37 24.93 -1.58
CA ALA A 85 -22.72 25.49 -1.68
C ALA A 85 -23.76 24.54 -2.31
N ASP A 86 -23.37 23.78 -3.33
CA ASP A 86 -24.27 22.90 -4.11
C ASP A 86 -23.79 21.44 -4.18
N THR A 87 -22.60 21.12 -3.67
CA THR A 87 -21.99 19.79 -3.81
C THR A 87 -21.06 19.47 -2.64
N THR A 88 -20.84 18.18 -2.38
CA THR A 88 -19.79 17.72 -1.48
C THR A 88 -18.62 17.15 -2.26
N THR A 89 -17.41 17.63 -2.01
CA THR A 89 -16.17 17.02 -2.49
C THR A 89 -15.69 16.00 -1.48
N VAL A 90 -15.67 14.72 -1.87
CA VAL A 90 -15.06 13.67 -1.06
C VAL A 90 -13.60 13.50 -1.47
N MET A 91 -12.69 13.63 -0.51
CA MET A 91 -11.29 13.25 -0.66
C MET A 91 -11.09 11.86 -0.07
N ILE A 92 -10.48 10.96 -0.84
CA ILE A 92 -10.21 9.57 -0.48
C ILE A 92 -8.70 9.42 -0.40
N MET A 93 -8.19 8.99 0.74
CA MET A 93 -6.76 8.73 0.98
C MET A 93 -6.61 7.30 1.46
N VAL A 94 -5.66 6.57 0.89
CA VAL A 94 -5.34 5.21 1.31
C VAL A 94 -3.83 5.08 1.46
N SER A 95 -3.42 4.57 2.60
CA SER A 95 -2.04 4.16 2.87
C SER A 95 -1.97 2.67 3.14
N SER A 96 -0.90 2.02 2.69
CA SER A 96 -0.61 0.62 3.00
C SER A 96 0.89 0.36 2.96
N VAL A 97 1.35 -0.63 3.72
CA VAL A 97 2.75 -1.09 3.67
C VAL A 97 3.10 -1.74 2.32
N ASP A 98 2.08 -2.16 1.57
CA ASP A 98 2.15 -2.66 0.21
C ASP A 98 1.55 -1.62 -0.75
N ASP A 99 2.33 -1.20 -1.75
CA ASP A 99 1.96 -0.14 -2.71
C ASP A 99 0.83 -0.56 -3.66
N GLU A 100 0.85 -1.80 -4.16
CA GLU A 100 -0.19 -2.32 -5.04
C GLU A 100 -1.53 -2.41 -4.30
N ASN A 101 -1.49 -2.83 -3.04
CA ASN A 101 -2.65 -2.86 -2.17
C ASN A 101 -3.20 -1.45 -1.89
N ALA A 102 -2.32 -0.47 -1.63
CA ALA A 102 -2.73 0.93 -1.43
C ALA A 102 -3.47 1.46 -2.67
N PHE A 103 -2.94 1.19 -3.86
CA PHE A 103 -3.53 1.60 -5.13
C PHE A 103 -4.87 0.90 -5.39
N ALA A 104 -4.92 -0.43 -5.27
CA ALA A 104 -6.10 -1.24 -5.53
C ALA A 104 -7.26 -0.89 -4.60
N LEU A 105 -7.00 -0.78 -3.29
CA LEU A 105 -8.01 -0.38 -2.32
C LEU A 105 -8.55 1.02 -2.62
N ARG A 106 -7.68 1.96 -2.97
CA ARG A 106 -8.09 3.31 -3.39
C ARG A 106 -8.94 3.28 -4.67
N GLU A 107 -8.66 2.41 -5.65
CA GLU A 107 -9.53 2.16 -6.82
C GLU A 107 -10.91 1.63 -6.42
N SER A 108 -10.98 0.62 -5.57
CA SER A 108 -12.24 0.07 -5.07
C SER A 108 -13.07 1.11 -4.31
N LEU A 109 -12.45 1.85 -3.39
CA LEU A 109 -13.13 2.88 -2.59
C LEU A 109 -13.60 4.06 -3.44
N LYS A 110 -12.82 4.49 -4.43
CA LYS A 110 -13.26 5.51 -5.41
C LYS A 110 -14.48 5.05 -6.19
N GLY A 111 -14.61 3.75 -6.48
CA GLY A 111 -15.75 3.19 -7.20
C GLY A 111 -17.11 3.40 -6.53
N ALA A 112 -17.14 3.73 -5.23
CA ALA A 112 -18.36 4.05 -4.52
C ALA A 112 -18.89 5.48 -4.80
N PHE A 113 -18.12 6.32 -5.51
CA PHE A 113 -18.37 7.76 -5.73
C PHE A 113 -18.22 8.18 -7.20
#